data_AF-A0A0C9TL42-F1
#
_entry.id   AF-A0A0C9TL42-F1
#
_cell.length_a   1.000
_cell.length_b   1.000
_cell.length_c   1.000
_cell.angle_alpha   90.00
_cell.angle_beta   90.00
_cell.angle_gamma   90.00
#
_symmetry.space_group_name_H-M   'P 1'
#
loop_
_entity.id
_entity.type
_entity.pdbx_description
1 polymer ?
#
loop_
_entity_poly.entity_id
_entity_poly.type
_entity_poly.pdbx_seq_one_letter_code
_entity_poly.pdbx_strand_id
1 'polypeptide(L)'
;MKHVALNTHLHHLTKSDTPHCLHCLGIKEDVDHFILACPQYAREHHMLRRKLRHQAFHLPYLLNEKAVTTLIDYVHSTGQLKSTFGEVPNLTL
;
A
#
# COMPACT_ATOMS: atom_id res chain seq x y z
N MET A 1 -15.40 -6.10 2.57
CA MET A 1 -14.43 -7.22 2.47
C MET A 1 -13.15 -6.66 1.86
N LYS A 2 -12.09 -6.47 2.66
CA LYS A 2 -10.83 -5.84 2.22
C LYS A 2 -9.87 -6.95 1.74
N HIS A 3 -10.00 -7.38 0.49
CA HIS A 3 -9.05 -8.31 -0.13
C HIS A 3 -7.82 -7.53 -0.57
N VAL A 4 -6.85 -7.35 0.34
CA VAL A 4 -5.57 -6.71 0.00
C VAL A 4 -4.49 -7.77 0.07
N ALA A 5 -3.64 -7.87 -0.95
CA ALA A 5 -2.52 -8.80 -0.97
C ALA A 5 -1.35 -8.27 -0.10
N LEU A 6 -1.62 -8.13 1.20
CA LEU A 6 -0.64 -7.86 2.24
C LEU A 6 -0.47 -9.12 3.09
N ASN A 7 0.74 -9.33 3.61
CA ASN A 7 1.10 -10.57 4.29
C ASN A 7 0.18 -10.92 5.45
N THR A 8 -0.32 -9.94 6.22
CA THR A 8 -1.30 -10.23 7.28
C THR A 8 -2.56 -10.92 6.74
N HIS A 9 -3.11 -10.42 5.63
CA HIS A 9 -4.32 -11.01 5.03
C HIS A 9 -4.00 -12.33 4.32
N LEU A 10 -2.88 -12.41 3.61
CA LEU A 10 -2.46 -13.61 2.90
C LEU A 10 -2.16 -14.77 3.85
N HIS A 11 -1.53 -14.50 5.00
CA HIS A 11 -1.27 -15.50 6.03
C HIS A 11 -2.58 -16.05 6.61
N HIS A 12 -3.59 -15.21 6.83
CA HIS A 12 -4.93 -15.66 7.24
C HIS A 12 -5.59 -16.60 6.21
N LEU A 13 -5.25 -16.45 4.93
CA LEU A 13 -5.72 -17.32 3.84
C LEU A 13 -4.78 -18.50 3.56
N THR A 14 -3.73 -18.68 4.37
CA THR A 14 -2.68 -19.70 4.16
C THR A 14 -2.01 -19.56 2.78
N LYS A 15 -1.86 -18.32 2.31
CA LYS A 15 -1.18 -17.94 1.05
C LYS A 15 0.17 -17.26 1.24
N SER A 16 0.55 -16.98 2.49
CA SER A 16 1.87 -16.47 2.86
C SER A 16 2.34 -17.18 4.13
N ASP A 17 3.62 -17.51 4.19
CA ASP A 17 4.24 -18.21 5.33
C ASP A 17 4.37 -17.32 6.58
N THR A 18 4.22 -16.00 6.43
CA THR A 18 4.36 -15.04 7.52
C THR A 18 3.34 -13.91 7.40
N PRO A 19 2.79 -13.38 8.52
CA PRO A 19 1.99 -12.16 8.50
C PRO A 19 2.85 -10.89 8.51
N HIS A 20 4.17 -11.02 8.64
CA HIS A 20 5.08 -9.88 8.83
C HIS A 20 5.52 -9.26 7.50
N CYS A 21 5.86 -7.98 7.55
CA CYS A 21 6.51 -7.29 6.45
C CYS A 21 7.90 -7.89 6.22
N LEU A 22 8.23 -8.17 4.95
CA LEU A 22 9.54 -8.71 4.60
C LEU A 22 10.67 -7.69 4.76
N HIS A 23 10.32 -6.40 4.83
CA HIS A 23 11.27 -5.30 4.98
C HIS A 23 11.42 -4.84 6.44
N CYS A 24 10.47 -5.18 7.32
CA CYS A 24 10.46 -4.75 8.71
C CYS A 24 10.39 -5.96 9.65
N LEU A 25 11.48 -6.21 10.37
CA LEU A 25 11.58 -7.33 11.30
C LEU A 25 10.49 -7.27 12.38
N GLY A 26 9.66 -8.31 12.42
CA GLY A 26 8.63 -8.50 13.45
C GLY A 26 7.42 -7.57 13.36
N ILE A 27 7.32 -6.73 12.33
CA ILE A 27 6.15 -5.85 12.14
C ILE A 27 5.16 -6.52 11.19
N LYS A 28 3.88 -6.56 11.58
CA LYS A 28 2.80 -7.06 10.70
C LYS A 28 2.65 -6.17 9.47
N GLU A 29 2.48 -6.78 8.30
CA GLU A 29 2.17 -6.03 7.09
C GLU A 29 0.65 -5.92 6.94
N ASP A 30 0.10 -4.83 7.48
CA ASP A 30 -1.30 -4.44 7.31
C ASP A 30 -1.39 -3.14 6.50
N VAL A 31 -2.63 -2.65 6.28
CA VAL A 31 -2.89 -1.48 5.44
C VAL A 31 -2.23 -0.22 6.00
N ASP A 32 -2.25 -0.04 7.32
CA ASP A 32 -1.64 1.12 7.98
C ASP A 32 -0.12 1.08 7.82
N HIS A 33 0.51 -0.07 8.10
CA HIS A 33 1.94 -0.22 7.93
C HIS A 33 2.35 0.00 6.48
N PHE A 34 1.66 -0.63 5.53
CA PHE A 34 1.97 -0.57 4.12
C PHE A 34 1.85 0.85 3.53
N ILE A 35 0.83 1.62 3.92
CA ILE A 35 0.55 2.95 3.31
C ILE A 35 1.24 4.10 4.06
N LEU A 36 1.48 3.96 5.37
CA LEU A 36 1.87 5.10 6.21
C LEU A 36 3.25 4.95 6.87
N ALA A 37 3.71 3.72 7.13
CA ALA A 37 4.81 3.49 8.06
C ALA A 37 6.01 2.72 7.49
N CYS A 38 5.82 1.88 6.48
CA CYS A 38 6.89 1.02 5.96
C CYS A 38 8.06 1.86 5.37
N PRO A 39 9.28 1.77 5.90
CA PRO A 39 10.43 2.55 5.45
C PRO A 39 10.88 2.17 4.03
N GLN A 40 10.58 0.95 3.58
CA GLN A 40 10.85 0.52 2.20
C GLN A 40 10.21 1.46 1.17
N TYR A 41 9.04 2.01 1.50
CA TYR A 41 8.26 2.86 0.62
C TYR A 41 8.43 4.37 0.92
N ALA A 42 9.56 4.76 1.52
CA ALA A 42 9.81 6.15 1.91
C ALA A 42 9.70 7.14 0.73
N ARG A 43 10.12 6.73 -0.47
CA ARG A 43 10.03 7.55 -1.68
C ARG A 43 8.57 7.73 -2.10
N GLU A 44 7.80 6.65 -2.11
CA GLU A 44 6.39 6.64 -2.49
C GLU A 44 5.55 7.41 -1.47
N HIS A 45 5.86 7.26 -0.17
CA HIS A 45 5.31 8.10 0.91
C HIS A 45 5.60 9.58 0.67
N HIS A 46 6.83 9.93 0.27
CA HIS A 46 7.17 11.31 -0.03
C HIS A 46 6.33 11.85 -1.19
N MET A 47 6.15 11.08 -2.26
CA MET A 47 5.29 11.47 -3.39
C MET A 47 3.81 11.63 -2.98
N LEU A 48 3.28 10.68 -2.20
CA LEU A 48 1.93 10.72 -1.65
C LEU A 48 1.71 11.97 -0.78
N ARG A 49 2.67 12.28 0.10
CA ARG A 49 2.66 13.48 0.95
C ARG A 49 2.77 14.77 0.15
N ARG A 50 3.54 14.81 -0.94
CA ARG A 50 3.60 16.00 -1.81
C ARG A 50 2.27 16.28 -2.50
N LYS A 51 1.55 15.24 -2.93
CA LYS A 51 0.24 15.37 -3.58
C LYS A 51 -0.88 15.72 -2.59
N LEU A 52 -0.95 15.03 -1.44
CA LEU A 52 -2.08 15.11 -0.50
C LEU A 52 -1.81 15.92 0.77
N ARG A 53 -0.58 16.39 0.97
CA ARG A 53 -0.16 17.19 2.14
C ARG A 53 -0.49 16.48 3.45
N HIS A 54 -1.10 17.19 4.40
CA HIS A 54 -1.50 16.65 5.71
C HIS A 54 -2.52 15.51 5.59
N GLN A 55 -3.29 15.46 4.50
CA GLN A 55 -4.31 14.42 4.30
C GLN A 55 -3.69 13.05 3.98
N ALA A 56 -2.41 13.01 3.61
CA ALA A 56 -1.66 11.78 3.37
C ALA A 56 -1.50 10.90 4.62
N PHE A 57 -1.74 11.44 5.83
CA PHE A 57 -1.62 10.70 7.09
C PHE A 57 -2.95 10.12 7.58
N HIS A 58 -4.07 10.45 6.91
CA HIS A 58 -5.39 9.97 7.30
C HIS A 58 -5.84 8.83 6.38
N LEU A 59 -5.67 7.58 6.83
CA LEU A 59 -6.07 6.41 6.04
C LEU A 59 -7.54 6.48 5.53
N PRO A 60 -8.55 6.90 6.33
CA PRO A 60 -9.92 7.02 5.84
C PRO A 60 -10.06 8.01 4.67
N TYR A 61 -9.24 9.07 4.65
CA TYR A 61 -9.21 10.01 3.54
C TYR A 61 -8.59 9.39 2.29
N LEU A 62 -7.49 8.65 2.43
CA LEU A 62 -6.82 7.98 1.31
C LEU A 62 -7.74 6.97 0.59
N LEU A 63 -8.70 6.40 1.31
CA LEU A 63 -9.66 5.42 0.80
C LEU A 63 -10.94 6.06 0.23
N ASN A 64 -11.01 7.39 0.10
CA ASN A 64 -12.17 8.08 -0.50
C ASN A 64 -11.99 8.29 -2.01
N GLU A 65 -13.08 8.62 -2.71
CA GLU A 65 -13.10 8.85 -4.16
C GLU A 65 -12.16 9.96 -4.63
N LYS A 66 -11.86 10.95 -3.78
CA LYS A 66 -11.00 12.09 -4.13
C LYS A 66 -9.51 11.74 -4.10
N ALA A 67 -9.10 10.81 -3.25
CA ALA A 67 -7.70 10.44 -3.04
C ALA A 67 -7.35 9.06 -3.61
N VAL A 68 -8.35 8.24 -3.96
CA VAL A 68 -8.14 6.85 -4.39
C VAL A 68 -7.23 6.72 -5.61
N THR A 69 -7.31 7.64 -6.58
CA THR A 69 -6.42 7.63 -7.75
C THR A 69 -4.96 7.85 -7.36
N THR A 70 -4.71 8.77 -6.43
CA THR A 70 -3.37 9.01 -5.89
C THR A 70 -2.87 7.81 -5.05
N LEU A 71 -3.77 7.13 -4.35
CA LEU A 71 -3.43 5.90 -3.64
C LEU A 71 -3.13 4.75 -4.61
N ILE A 72 -3.83 4.64 -5.74
CA ILE A 72 -3.54 3.65 -6.78
C ILE A 72 -2.14 3.90 -7.38
N ASP A 73 -1.78 5.16 -7.68
CA ASP A 73 -0.44 5.52 -8.13
C ASP A 73 0.63 5.06 -7.12
N TYR A 74 0.38 5.30 -5.82
CA TYR A 74 1.25 4.86 -4.74
C TYR A 74 1.43 3.33 -4.81
N VAL A 75 0.33 2.58 -4.77
CA VAL A 75 0.33 1.10 -4.81
C VAL A 75 1.09 0.59 -6.04
N HIS A 76 0.82 1.16 -7.21
CA HIS A 76 1.51 0.80 -8.44
C HIS A 76 3.03 1.04 -8.35
N SER A 77 3.43 2.20 -7.84
CA SER A 77 4.85 2.56 -7.69
C SER A 77 5.61 1.71 -6.68
N THR A 78 4.93 1.16 -5.66
CA THR A 78 5.57 0.21 -4.71
C THR A 78 5.92 -1.12 -5.36
N GLY A 79 5.27 -1.50 -6.47
CA GLY A 79 5.43 -2.80 -7.11
C GLY A 79 4.89 -4.00 -6.30
N GLN A 80 4.41 -3.79 -5.07
CA GLN A 80 3.93 -4.83 -4.16
C GLN A 80 2.90 -5.75 -4.82
N LEU A 81 2.01 -5.18 -5.63
CA LEU A 81 0.92 -5.89 -6.27
C LEU A 81 1.22 -6.38 -7.69
N LYS A 82 2.43 -6.13 -8.21
CA LYS A 82 2.83 -6.49 -9.59
C LYS A 82 2.77 -7.99 -9.84
N SER A 83 3.17 -8.79 -8.84
CA SER A 83 3.09 -10.26 -8.88
C SER A 83 1.64 -10.78 -8.99
N THR A 84 0.69 -10.07 -8.39
CA THR A 84 -0.71 -10.51 -8.31
C THR A 84 -1.55 -10.05 -9.50
N PHE A 85 -1.31 -8.84 -10.01
CA PHE A 85 -2.16 -8.21 -11.03
C PHE A 85 -1.44 -7.85 -12.34
N GLY A 86 -0.13 -8.09 -12.45
CA GLY A 86 0.67 -7.66 -13.61
C GLY A 86 0.99 -6.16 -13.61
N GLU A 87 1.40 -5.63 -14.77
CA GLU A 87 1.58 -4.18 -14.96
C GLU A 87 0.21 -3.51 -15.14
N VAL A 88 -0.10 -2.55 -14.26
CA VAL A 88 -1.31 -1.73 -14.40
C VAL A 88 -0.94 -0.55 -15.32
N PRO A 89 -1.61 -0.36 -16.47
CA PRO A 89 -1.33 0.77 -17.33
C PRO A 89 -1.51 2.07 -16.54
N ASN A 90 -0.53 2.96 -16.68
CA ASN A 90 -0.55 4.27 -16.01
C ASN A 90 -1.84 5.00 -16.45
N LEU A 91 -2.76 5.23 -15.51
CA LEU A 91 -3.98 5.99 -15.77
C LEU A 91 -3.63 7.47 -15.81
N THR A 92 -3.00 7.89 -16.91
CA THR A 92 -2.95 9.31 -17.28
C THR A 92 -4.35 9.71 -17.75
N LEU A 93 -5.09 10.39 -16.88
CA LEU A 93 -6.24 11.20 -17.25
C LEU A 93 -5.78 12.46 -17.99
#